data_AF-A0A5B6WNG6-F1
#
_entry.id   AF-A0A5B6WNG6-F1
#
_cell.length_a   1.000
_cell.length_b   1.000
_cell.length_c   1.000
_cell.angle_alpha   90.00
_cell.angle_beta   90.00
_cell.angle_gamma   90.00
#
_symmetry.space_group_name_H-M   'P 1'
#
loop_
_entity.id
_entity.type
_entity.pdbx_description
1 polymer ?
#
loop_
_entity_poly.entity_id
_entity_poly.type
_entity_poly.pdbx_seq_one_letter_code
_entity_poly.pdbx_strand_id
1 'polypeptide(L)'
;MASRTVAKDIITLRGSAAIVSEFFGYAANSILYNRGVYPEESFAKVKKYGLPMLLTQDEGLFDVLAYTDKDVAVPFTWIESDPKLIANPQMVKLHSFDTKIHKVDTLVSYKNDEWEEQVSNANRENIHDA
;
A
#
# COMPACT_ATOMS: atom_id res chain seq x y z
N MET A 1 13.70 -44.80 -12.51
CA MET A 1 14.00 -43.41 -12.08
C MET A 1 12.68 -42.72 -11.81
N ALA A 2 12.36 -42.39 -10.56
CA ALA A 2 11.14 -41.66 -10.22
C ALA A 2 11.37 -40.17 -10.46
N SER A 3 10.63 -39.59 -11.41
CA SER A 3 10.62 -38.15 -11.63
C SER A 3 9.85 -37.48 -10.48
N ARG A 4 10.52 -36.62 -9.72
CA ARG A 4 9.94 -35.89 -8.60
C ARG A 4 9.01 -34.81 -9.17
N THR A 5 7.70 -35.01 -9.10
CA THR A 5 6.71 -33.97 -9.40
C THR A 5 6.88 -32.85 -8.38
N VAL A 6 7.34 -31.67 -8.82
CA VAL A 6 7.42 -30.48 -7.97
C VAL A 6 5.99 -30.13 -7.54
N ALA A 7 5.73 -30.17 -6.24
CA ALA A 7 4.42 -29.94 -5.67
C ALA A 7 3.91 -28.54 -6.02
N LYS A 8 2.75 -28.47 -6.69
CA LYS A 8 2.00 -27.24 -6.96
C LYS A 8 1.47 -26.55 -5.68
N ASP A 9 1.64 -27.19 -4.52
CA ASP A 9 1.07 -26.78 -3.23
C ASP A 9 2.04 -25.99 -2.34
N ILE A 10 3.23 -25.65 -2.82
CA ILE A 10 4.18 -24.83 -2.06
C ILE A 10 4.02 -23.37 -2.47
N ILE A 11 3.45 -22.56 -1.58
CA ILE A 11 3.48 -21.10 -1.73
C ILE A 11 4.94 -20.65 -1.56
N THR A 12 5.56 -20.27 -2.66
CA THR A 12 6.87 -19.63 -2.64
C THR A 12 6.74 -18.20 -2.13
N LEU A 13 7.82 -17.61 -1.61
CA LEU A 13 7.85 -16.18 -1.23
C LEU A 13 7.35 -15.28 -2.37
N ARG A 14 7.72 -15.62 -3.61
CA ARG A 14 7.26 -14.97 -4.84
C ARG A 14 5.75 -15.09 -5.02
N GLY A 15 5.21 -16.29 -4.86
CA GLY A 15 3.78 -16.54 -4.94
C GLY A 15 3.01 -15.76 -3.87
N SER A 16 3.50 -15.73 -2.63
CA SER A 16 2.87 -14.96 -1.56
C SER A 16 2.93 -13.46 -1.81
N ALA A 17 4.06 -12.91 -2.27
CA ALA A 17 4.17 -11.49 -2.56
C ALA A 17 3.19 -11.05 -3.66
N ALA A 18 3.07 -11.82 -4.74
CA ALA A 18 2.11 -11.53 -5.81
C ALA A 18 0.65 -11.56 -5.30
N ILE A 19 0.30 -12.57 -4.48
CA ILE A 19 -1.05 -12.70 -3.90
C ILE A 19 -1.35 -11.51 -2.97
N VAL A 20 -0.42 -11.16 -2.09
CA VAL A 20 -0.61 -10.08 -1.11
C VAL A 20 -0.72 -8.72 -1.81
N SER A 21 0.12 -8.45 -2.81
CA SER A 21 0.05 -7.23 -3.60
C SER A 21 -1.28 -7.10 -4.35
N GLU A 22 -1.74 -8.18 -4.99
CA GLU A 22 -3.03 -8.19 -5.68
C GLU A 22 -4.19 -7.93 -4.69
N PHE A 23 -4.16 -8.57 -3.53
CA PHE A 23 -5.14 -8.37 -2.47
C PHE A 23 -5.21 -6.90 -2.02
N PHE A 24 -4.07 -6.27 -1.74
CA PHE A 24 -4.03 -4.85 -1.34
C PHE A 24 -4.55 -3.92 -2.44
N GLY A 25 -4.28 -4.22 -3.72
CA GLY A 25 -4.85 -3.47 -4.84
C GLY A 25 -6.38 -3.47 -4.83
N TYR A 26 -7.01 -4.63 -4.61
CA TYR A 26 -8.47 -4.69 -4.50
C TYR A 26 -9.01 -4.09 -3.20
N ALA A 27 -8.30 -4.28 -2.08
CA ALA A 27 -8.73 -3.75 -0.79
C ALA A 27 -8.73 -2.22 -0.78
N ALA A 28 -7.70 -1.58 -1.35
CA ALA A 28 -7.63 -0.13 -1.51
C ALA A 28 -8.81 0.39 -2.34
N ASN A 29 -9.07 -0.20 -3.51
CA ASN A 29 -10.21 0.17 -4.34
C ASN A 29 -11.56 0.01 -3.62
N SER A 30 -11.71 -1.07 -2.83
CA SER A 30 -12.92 -1.31 -2.03
C SER A 30 -13.12 -0.22 -0.97
N ILE A 31 -12.04 0.25 -0.33
CA ILE A 31 -12.10 1.36 0.64
C ILE A 31 -12.49 2.65 -0.06
N LEU A 32 -11.86 2.97 -1.20
CA LEU A 32 -12.13 4.20 -1.95
C LEU A 32 -13.60 4.30 -2.36
N TYR A 33 -14.16 3.19 -2.86
CA TYR A 33 -15.58 3.10 -3.20
C TYR A 33 -16.48 3.19 -1.96
N ASN A 34 -16.30 2.32 -0.97
CA ASN A 34 -17.19 2.24 0.19
C ASN A 34 -17.16 3.49 1.08
N ARG A 35 -16.09 4.29 1.00
CA ARG A 35 -15.97 5.55 1.74
C ARG A 35 -16.39 6.77 0.92
N GLY A 36 -16.74 6.60 -0.36
CA GLY A 36 -17.14 7.69 -1.25
C GLY A 36 -16.03 8.69 -1.52
N VAL A 37 -14.76 8.24 -1.52
CA VAL A 37 -13.60 9.10 -1.80
C VAL A 37 -13.57 9.47 -3.28
N TYR A 38 -14.02 8.56 -4.14
CA TYR A 38 -14.18 8.78 -5.57
C TYR A 38 -15.62 8.52 -6.01
N PRO A 39 -16.08 9.19 -7.08
CA PRO A 39 -17.41 8.96 -7.64
C PRO A 39 -17.60 7.51 -8.10
N GLU A 40 -18.83 7.00 -8.01
CA GLU A 40 -19.13 5.60 -8.36
C GLU A 40 -18.87 5.30 -9.84
N GLU A 41 -19.07 6.29 -10.71
CA GLU A 41 -18.81 6.19 -12.16
C GLU A 41 -17.33 5.99 -12.51
N SER A 42 -16.41 6.30 -11.59
CA SER A 42 -14.98 6.04 -11.75
C SER A 42 -14.64 4.56 -11.61
N PHE A 43 -15.56 3.73 -11.14
CA PHE A 43 -15.32 2.31 -10.88
C PHE A 43 -15.97 1.39 -11.92
N ALA A 44 -15.20 0.39 -12.37
CA ALA A 44 -15.67 -0.72 -13.17
C ALA A 44 -15.83 -1.98 -12.32
N LYS A 45 -16.86 -2.79 -12.63
CA LYS A 45 -17.06 -4.11 -12.03
C LYS A 45 -16.18 -5.13 -12.73
N VAL A 46 -15.35 -5.84 -11.96
CA VAL A 46 -14.56 -6.98 -12.44
C VAL A 46 -14.84 -8.20 -11.58
N LYS A 47 -14.67 -9.41 -12.12
CA LYS A 47 -14.89 -10.65 -11.37
C LYS A 47 -13.56 -11.21 -10.90
N LYS A 48 -13.34 -11.27 -9.58
CA LYS A 48 -12.11 -11.79 -8.97
C LYS A 48 -12.41 -12.60 -7.71
N TYR A 49 -11.70 -13.71 -7.55
CA TYR A 49 -11.94 -14.70 -6.48
C TYR A 49 -13.40 -15.19 -6.39
N GLY A 50 -14.11 -15.20 -7.53
CA GLY A 50 -15.54 -15.53 -7.58
C GLY A 50 -16.49 -14.41 -7.13
N LEU A 51 -15.96 -13.24 -6.74
CA LEU A 51 -16.72 -12.09 -6.25
C LEU A 51 -16.72 -10.94 -7.28
N PRO A 52 -17.78 -10.13 -7.32
CA PRO A 52 -17.76 -8.86 -8.02
C PRO A 52 -16.95 -7.83 -7.22
N MET A 53 -15.83 -7.39 -7.79
CA MET A 53 -14.95 -6.37 -7.24
C MET A 53 -15.12 -5.07 -8.03
N LEU A 54 -14.95 -3.92 -7.37
CA LEU A 54 -14.97 -2.60 -7.99
C LEU A 54 -13.54 -2.07 -8.05
N LEU A 55 -13.11 -1.67 -9.24
CA LEU A 55 -11.78 -1.09 -9.46
C LEU A 55 -11.92 0.23 -10.19
N THR A 56 -11.15 1.22 -9.77
CA THR A 56 -10.99 2.46 -10.51
C THR A 56 -10.50 2.19 -11.93
N GLN A 57 -10.98 2.98 -12.89
CA GLN A 57 -10.45 3.02 -14.25
C GLN A 57 -9.29 4.03 -14.40
N ASP A 58 -9.04 4.83 -13.38
CA ASP A 58 -7.93 5.78 -13.35
C ASP A 58 -6.65 5.07 -12.91
N GLU A 59 -5.74 4.83 -13.86
CA GLU A 59 -4.43 4.20 -13.62
C GLU A 59 -3.50 5.07 -12.76
N GLY A 60 -3.77 6.37 -12.60
CA GLY A 60 -2.95 7.31 -11.81
C GLY A 60 -3.45 7.55 -10.39
N LEU A 61 -4.46 6.82 -9.93
CA LEU A 61 -5.20 7.15 -8.70
C LEU A 61 -4.35 7.06 -7.43
N PHE A 62 -3.54 6.01 -7.32
CA PHE A 62 -2.63 5.81 -6.20
C PHE A 62 -1.50 4.87 -6.59
N ASP A 63 -0.30 5.16 -6.08
CA ASP A 63 0.85 4.28 -6.21
C ASP A 63 0.88 3.31 -5.02
N VAL A 64 1.07 2.02 -5.30
CA VAL A 64 1.42 1.04 -4.27
C VAL A 64 2.93 0.85 -4.28
N LEU A 65 3.60 1.34 -3.25
CA LEU A 65 5.02 1.09 -3.03
C LEU A 65 5.17 -0.12 -2.12
N ALA A 66 5.86 -1.15 -2.60
CA ALA A 66 6.30 -2.25 -1.74
C ALA A 66 7.82 -2.22 -1.56
N TYR A 67 8.25 -2.34 -0.31
CA TYR A 67 9.65 -2.44 0.06
C TYR A 67 9.98 -3.92 0.23
N THR A 68 10.89 -4.42 -0.59
CA THR A 68 11.36 -5.81 -0.56
C THR A 68 12.88 -5.86 -0.53
N ASP A 69 13.45 -7.04 -0.28
CA ASP A 69 14.88 -7.25 -0.49
C ASP A 69 15.24 -7.02 -1.97
N LYS A 70 16.48 -6.58 -2.23
CA LYS A 70 16.96 -6.20 -3.58
C LYS A 70 16.89 -7.33 -4.60
N ASP A 71 16.95 -8.57 -4.13
CA ASP A 71 17.05 -9.75 -4.99
C ASP A 71 15.67 -10.37 -5.27
N VAL A 72 14.60 -9.74 -4.78
CA VAL A 72 13.22 -10.18 -5.00
C VAL A 72 12.78 -9.80 -6.40
N ALA A 73 12.44 -10.81 -7.21
CA ALA A 73 11.84 -10.57 -8.50
C ALA A 73 10.43 -9.99 -8.33
N VAL A 74 10.23 -8.78 -8.84
CA VAL A 74 8.95 -8.06 -8.87
C VAL A 74 8.19 -8.32 -10.18
N PRO A 75 6.87 -8.08 -10.23
CA PRO A 75 6.12 -8.13 -11.48
C PRO A 75 6.72 -7.18 -12.53
N PHE A 76 6.63 -7.55 -13.82
CA PHE A 76 7.20 -6.73 -14.91
C PHE A 76 6.54 -5.36 -15.08
N THR A 77 5.33 -5.18 -14.51
CA THR A 77 4.61 -3.90 -14.51
C THR A 77 5.08 -2.96 -13.41
N TRP A 78 5.95 -3.42 -12.51
CA TRP A 78 6.44 -2.63 -11.40
C TRP A 78 7.71 -1.90 -11.82
N ILE A 79 7.85 -0.66 -11.36
CA ILE A 79 9.01 0.18 -11.59
C ILE A 79 9.66 0.54 -10.26
N GLU A 80 10.98 0.69 -10.26
CA GLU A 80 11.66 1.33 -9.14
C GLU A 80 11.17 2.78 -9.03
N SER A 81 10.92 3.21 -7.79
CA SER A 81 10.44 4.56 -7.49
C SER A 81 11.28 5.14 -6.36
N ASP A 82 11.42 6.47 -6.36
CA ASP A 82 12.03 7.17 -5.24
C ASP A 82 11.22 6.95 -3.95
N PRO A 83 11.88 6.93 -2.78
CA PRO A 83 11.17 6.83 -1.51
C PRO A 83 10.20 8.01 -1.31
N LYS A 84 8.90 7.73 -1.30
CA LYS A 84 7.87 8.73 -0.94
C LYS A 84 7.74 8.87 0.57
N LEU A 85 8.77 9.44 1.19
CA LEU A 85 8.79 9.72 2.63
C LEU A 85 7.91 10.93 2.97
N ILE A 86 7.04 10.78 3.96
CA ILE A 86 6.25 11.89 4.52
C ILE A 86 7.11 12.57 5.60
N ALA A 87 7.30 13.88 5.54
CA ALA A 87 8.00 14.63 6.57
C ALA A 87 7.12 14.75 7.84
N ASN A 88 7.70 14.49 9.01
CA ASN A 88 7.01 14.53 10.32
C ASN A 88 5.61 13.88 10.30
N PRO A 89 5.47 12.63 9.84
CA PRO A 89 4.18 12.02 9.68
C PRO A 89 3.54 11.75 11.04
N GLN A 90 2.22 11.90 11.11
CA GLN A 90 1.48 11.28 12.18
C GLN A 90 1.33 9.79 11.86
N MET A 91 1.76 8.94 12.79
CA MET A 91 1.78 7.50 12.62
C MET A 91 0.78 6.83 13.56
N VAL A 92 -0.07 5.95 13.02
CA VAL A 92 -1.03 5.14 13.76
C VAL A 92 -0.71 3.67 13.53
N LYS A 93 -0.27 3.00 14.60
CA LYS A 93 -0.02 1.56 14.56
C LYS A 93 -1.35 0.81 14.68
N LEU A 94 -1.63 -0.04 13.71
CA LEU A 94 -2.77 -0.94 13.71
C LEU A 94 -2.40 -2.27 14.39
N HIS A 95 -3.39 -3.12 14.66
CA HIS A 95 -3.17 -4.40 15.33
C HIS A 95 -2.25 -5.31 14.51
N SER A 96 -1.18 -5.78 15.14
CA SER A 96 -0.31 -6.79 14.55
C SER A 96 -0.89 -8.18 14.73
N PHE A 97 -0.53 -9.10 13.83
CA PHE A 97 -0.82 -10.51 13.98
C PHE A 97 0.45 -11.34 13.88
N ASP A 98 0.50 -12.42 14.64
CA ASP A 98 1.66 -13.30 14.75
C ASP A 98 1.21 -14.76 14.63
N THR A 99 1.84 -15.48 13.71
CA THR A 99 1.56 -16.90 13.42
C THR A 99 2.58 -17.84 14.09
N LYS A 100 3.49 -17.30 14.93
CA LYS A 100 4.71 -17.92 15.49
C LYS A 100 5.80 -18.25 14.46
N ILE A 101 5.48 -18.16 13.17
CA ILE A 101 6.42 -18.31 12.06
C ILE A 101 6.72 -16.94 11.47
N HIS A 102 5.68 -16.15 11.23
CA HIS A 102 5.78 -14.77 10.75
C HIS A 102 4.95 -13.84 11.62
N LYS A 103 5.51 -12.66 11.87
CA LYS A 103 4.83 -11.54 12.50
C LYS A 103 4.66 -10.44 11.47
N VAL A 104 3.44 -9.91 11.39
CA VAL A 104 3.11 -8.80 10.50
C VAL A 104 2.63 -7.64 11.35
N ASP A 105 3.36 -6.53 11.27
CA ASP A 105 2.98 -5.25 11.85
C ASP A 105 2.36 -4.37 10.76
N THR A 106 1.33 -3.60 11.13
CA THR A 106 0.62 -2.68 10.24
C THR A 106 0.69 -1.27 10.80
N LEU A 107 1.02 -0.30 9.95
CA LEU A 107 1.20 1.10 10.30
C LEU A 107 0.56 1.97 9.22
N VAL A 108 -0.13 3.03 9.63
CA VAL A 108 -0.60 4.08 8.74
C VAL A 108 0.13 5.36 9.08
N SER A 109 0.74 5.99 8.09
CA SER A 109 1.42 7.27 8.23
C SER A 109 0.74 8.29 7.32
N TYR A 110 0.35 9.43 7.86
CA TYR A 110 -0.27 10.51 7.08
C TYR A 110 0.37 11.85 7.41
N LYS A 111 0.28 12.78 6.46
CA LYS A 111 0.79 14.13 6.60
C LYS A 111 0.01 14.85 7.71
N ASN A 112 0.72 15.59 8.57
CA ASN A 112 0.11 16.42 9.60
C ASN A 112 0.17 17.90 9.20
N ASP A 113 -0.94 18.42 8.68
CA ASP A 113 -1.01 19.79 8.17
C ASP A 113 -0.92 20.85 9.28
N GLU A 114 -1.36 20.52 10.50
CA GLU A 114 -1.33 21.44 11.65
C GLU A 114 0.10 21.79 12.08
N TRP A 115 1.07 20.90 11.85
CA TRP A 115 2.48 21.15 12.16
C TRP A 115 3.14 22.12 11.18
N GLU A 116 2.78 22.08 9.89
CA GLU A 116 3.35 23.01 8.90
C GLU A 116 2.88 24.44 9.15
N GLU A 117 1.62 24.63 9.57
CA GLU A 117 1.10 25.94 9.97
C GLU A 117 1.80 26.48 11.22
N GLN A 118 2.04 25.64 12.24
CA GLN A 118 2.73 26.03 13.46
C GLN A 118 4.20 26.40 13.21
N VAL A 119 4.92 25.62 12.39
CA VAL A 119 6.32 25.92 12.02
C VAL A 119 6.39 27.16 11.13
N SER A 120 5.43 27.34 10.21
CA SER A 120 5.33 28.56 9.39
C SER A 120 5.09 29.80 10.25
N ASN A 121 4.21 29.71 11.24
CA ASN A 121 3.89 30.84 12.12
C ASN A 121 5.04 31.15 13.08
N ALA A 122 5.70 30.13 13.66
CA ALA A 122 6.89 30.33 14.50
C ALA A 122 8.06 30.96 13.73
N ASN A 123 8.24 30.60 12.46
CA ASN A 123 9.26 31.22 11.61
C ASN A 123 8.91 32.66 11.19
N ARG A 124 7.63 33.05 11.15
CA ARG A 124 7.22 34.44 10.89
C ARG A 124 7.42 35.35 12.09
N GLU A 125 7.20 34.86 13.30
CA GLU A 125 7.40 35.64 14.53
C GLU A 125 8.88 35.96 14.79
N ASN A 126 9.79 35.08 14.39
CA ASN A 126 11.24 35.30 14.54
C ASN A 126 11.87 36.33 13.57
N ILE A 127 11.11 36.86 12.60
CA ILE A 127 11.61 37.85 11.62
C ILE A 127 11.29 39.29 12.06
N HIS A 128 10.41 39.49 13.05
CA HIS A 128 10.01 40.83 13.50
C HIS A 128 10.90 41.42 14.63
N ASP A 129 11.83 40.65 15.19
CA ASP A 129 12.70 41.07 16.31
C ASP A 129 14.20 41.25 15.94
N ALA A 130 14.52 41.44 14.65
CA ALA A 130 15.90 41.70 14.18
C ALA A 130 16.06 43.09 13.53
#